data_AF-A0A173Z3E3-F1
#
_entry.id   AF-A0A173Z3E3-F1
#
_cell.length_a   1.000
_cell.length_b   1.000
_cell.length_c   1.000
_cell.angle_alpha   90.00
_cell.angle_beta   90.00
_cell.angle_gamma   90.00
#
_symmetry.space_group_name_H-M   'P 1'
#
loop_
_entity.id
_entity.type
_entity.pdbx_description
1 polymer ?
#
loop_
_entity_poly.entity_id
_entity_poly.type
_entity_poly.pdbx_seq_one_letter_code
_entity_poly.pdbx_strand_id
1 'polypeptide(L)'
;MKFLRYILLASLTCALSACEKDEILPEPEPPVVTPGDDPGKDEEEKIRLGITASLQAMQTKGIIEAFLPGHEMGVFISTTDTGSPYVYNVPYAFDGKKWNAGGDAPVEGDSEVAAYLPYNGQASGDRLIPFELADQHDILYGRATVTRDIPTADIEMKHAMSLVRIKILKNEYMGEGIVSNIRFDNVITRMTLDIRRETNSPLIFDFSSRGSLQAGGNYHLNDADPVVVETILPPVYGYDQKATVCFTIDGKEYPYEFHRDHEWEAGMKYTYTLKMTGNYNSPVNMEQVDIDVEYWSRYGKTDQIILNPNPDDYPFKVWPNYTEYGYDCYQNEGKVFGTFYNPYCDNGEGELRFVFMRPGTNEIVEQFQPIDIKTNGAWDGKRIQCYVTSAPGTYQLVPLFRKKGETMWCRAVGYSYGSTDEEWLYEVKAPASDDLPALRMMEVEGQGYTSILAYPVPDDDPWNLVYTLSNRGEKALRGEIKAVWEREFKLKSNSYRPSHRKKGAINDEEWRDEIGKVSVDIPAGTRFWKGIMTCQFPVKRLDPTHDGIGYASPPVHLYWKAEGNDKWILLRCDADYLFNSNYTGGYIWDETTNYVTVIPQSWH
;
A
#
# COMPACT_ATOMS: atom_id res chain seq x y z
N MET A 1 -0.85 -13.71 -36.34
CA MET A 1 -0.06 -14.79 -36.98
C MET A 1 0.14 -15.90 -35.97
N LYS A 2 -0.33 -17.11 -36.31
CA LYS A 2 -0.16 -18.35 -35.54
C LYS A 2 1.23 -18.94 -35.83
N PHE A 3 1.92 -19.49 -34.83
CA PHE A 3 2.71 -20.72 -35.01
C PHE A 3 2.76 -21.54 -33.71
N LEU A 4 2.20 -22.75 -33.83
CA LEU A 4 2.34 -23.93 -32.96
C LEU A 4 3.82 -24.39 -32.91
N ARG A 5 4.22 -25.04 -31.81
CA ARG A 5 4.84 -26.38 -31.86
C ARG A 5 4.87 -27.07 -30.49
N TYR A 6 4.21 -28.23 -30.46
CA TYR A 6 4.31 -29.31 -29.47
C TYR A 6 5.68 -29.99 -29.51
N ILE A 7 6.19 -30.47 -28.37
CA ILE A 7 7.00 -31.70 -28.28
C ILE A 7 6.66 -32.43 -26.96
N LEU A 8 6.14 -33.65 -27.06
CA LEU A 8 6.08 -34.68 -26.01
C LEU A 8 7.01 -35.85 -26.41
N LEU A 9 7.47 -36.54 -25.37
CA LEU A 9 8.00 -37.93 -25.30
C LEU A 9 9.43 -38.24 -25.74
N ALA A 10 10.20 -38.75 -24.78
CA ALA A 10 10.94 -40.00 -24.95
C ALA A 10 10.97 -40.77 -23.61
N SER A 11 10.40 -41.97 -23.66
CA SER A 11 10.37 -43.03 -22.65
C SER A 11 11.71 -43.78 -22.60
N LEU A 12 12.08 -44.31 -21.42
CA LEU A 12 13.07 -45.37 -21.30
C LEU A 12 12.44 -46.57 -20.58
N THR A 13 12.28 -47.66 -21.32
CA THR A 13 11.84 -48.98 -20.87
C THR A 13 13.05 -49.79 -20.40
N CYS A 14 12.91 -50.49 -19.27
CA CYS A 14 13.71 -51.66 -18.94
C CYS A 14 12.76 -52.82 -18.62
N ALA A 15 12.70 -53.79 -19.54
CA ALA A 15 12.08 -55.09 -19.34
C ALA A 15 13.19 -56.10 -19.02
N LEU A 16 12.96 -56.96 -18.03
CA LEU A 16 13.67 -58.23 -17.87
C LEU A 16 12.63 -59.34 -17.96
N SER A 17 12.78 -60.20 -18.95
CA SER A 17 12.02 -61.44 -19.14
C SER A 17 12.71 -62.60 -18.43
N ALA A 18 11.92 -63.54 -17.91
CA ALA A 18 12.29 -64.95 -17.81
C ALA A 18 11.05 -65.79 -18.14
N CYS A 19 11.20 -66.69 -19.12
CA CYS A 19 10.21 -67.65 -19.60
C CYS A 19 10.24 -68.96 -18.79
N GLU A 20 9.06 -69.59 -18.65
CA GLU A 20 8.72 -71.03 -18.82
C GLU A 20 7.45 -71.30 -18.00
N LYS A 21 6.48 -72.17 -18.35
CA LYS A 21 6.05 -72.93 -19.52
C LYS A 21 4.61 -73.37 -19.16
N ASP A 22 3.71 -73.48 -20.14
CA ASP A 22 2.34 -73.94 -19.91
C ASP A 22 2.27 -75.38 -19.40
N GLU A 23 1.60 -75.60 -18.27
CA GLU A 23 1.01 -76.88 -17.88
C GLU A 23 -0.50 -76.69 -17.62
N ILE A 24 -1.24 -77.64 -18.17
CA ILE A 24 -2.69 -77.67 -18.36
C ILE A 24 -3.37 -78.00 -17.02
N LEU A 25 -4.31 -77.16 -16.59
CA LEU A 25 -5.20 -77.45 -15.45
C LEU A 25 -6.31 -78.44 -15.88
N PRO A 26 -6.65 -79.46 -15.07
CA PRO A 26 -7.74 -80.38 -15.40
C PRO A 26 -9.12 -79.73 -15.19
N GLU A 27 -10.11 -80.18 -15.97
CA GLU A 27 -11.53 -79.78 -15.87
C GLU A 27 -12.11 -80.06 -14.46
N PRO A 28 -13.00 -79.19 -13.94
CA PRO A 28 -13.68 -79.42 -12.67
C PRO A 28 -14.78 -80.48 -12.82
N GLU A 29 -14.81 -81.46 -11.92
CA GLU A 29 -15.94 -82.38 -11.77
C GLU A 29 -17.20 -81.65 -11.27
N PRO A 30 -18.40 -82.05 -11.73
CA PRO A 30 -19.65 -81.43 -11.32
C PRO A 30 -19.97 -81.70 -9.84
N PRO A 31 -20.60 -80.75 -9.12
CA PRO A 31 -20.84 -80.90 -7.69
C PRO A 31 -21.88 -81.98 -7.39
N VAL A 32 -21.55 -82.81 -6.40
CA VAL A 32 -22.45 -83.77 -5.75
C VAL A 32 -23.50 -83.01 -4.95
N VAL A 33 -24.78 -83.26 -5.26
CA VAL A 33 -25.93 -82.71 -4.52
C VAL A 33 -26.12 -83.50 -3.23
N THR A 34 -26.04 -82.83 -2.09
CA THR A 34 -26.63 -83.30 -0.82
C THR A 34 -27.75 -82.33 -0.41
N PRO A 35 -29.01 -82.80 -0.26
CA PRO A 35 -30.15 -81.98 0.13
C PRO A 35 -30.29 -81.90 1.66
N GLY A 36 -30.58 -80.71 2.19
CA GLY A 36 -30.94 -80.51 3.59
C GLY A 36 -30.98 -79.03 4.01
N ASP A 37 -32.16 -78.43 3.84
CA ASP A 37 -32.83 -77.40 4.67
C ASP A 37 -32.05 -76.19 5.21
N ASP A 38 -32.37 -74.98 4.72
CA ASP A 38 -33.40 -74.09 5.31
C ASP A 38 -33.65 -72.89 4.35
N PRO A 39 -34.91 -72.47 4.06
CA PRO A 39 -35.18 -71.38 3.14
C PRO A 39 -35.08 -70.02 3.85
N GLY A 40 -34.19 -69.15 3.33
CA GLY A 40 -34.36 -67.70 3.36
C GLY A 40 -34.45 -67.02 4.73
N LYS A 41 -33.28 -66.67 5.30
CA LYS A 41 -33.15 -65.30 5.80
C LYS A 41 -32.60 -64.48 4.65
N ASP A 42 -33.45 -63.67 4.03
CA ASP A 42 -32.97 -62.52 3.28
C ASP A 42 -32.12 -61.70 4.26
N GLU A 43 -30.80 -61.69 4.07
CA GLU A 43 -29.98 -60.64 4.68
C GLU A 43 -30.51 -59.33 4.09
N GLU A 44 -31.14 -58.50 4.93
CA GLU A 44 -31.57 -57.16 4.53
C GLU A 44 -30.38 -56.47 3.85
N GLU A 45 -30.53 -56.13 2.57
CA GLU A 45 -29.49 -55.45 1.79
C GLU A 45 -29.17 -54.13 2.49
N LYS A 46 -28.03 -54.08 3.19
CA LYS A 46 -27.65 -52.92 3.99
C LYS A 46 -27.52 -51.71 3.08
N ILE A 47 -28.40 -50.73 3.30
CA ILE A 47 -28.38 -49.47 2.58
C ILE A 47 -27.07 -48.75 2.89
N ARG A 48 -26.30 -48.41 1.84
CA ARG A 48 -24.99 -47.77 1.95
C ARG A 48 -25.12 -46.26 1.87
N LEU A 49 -24.30 -45.56 2.65
CA LEU A 49 -24.20 -44.10 2.61
C LEU A 49 -23.65 -43.61 1.27
N GLY A 50 -24.39 -42.71 0.61
CA GLY A 50 -23.89 -41.87 -0.48
C GLY A 50 -23.40 -40.53 0.07
N ILE A 51 -22.40 -39.91 -0.58
CA ILE A 51 -21.93 -38.56 -0.25
C ILE A 51 -22.06 -37.65 -1.46
N THR A 52 -22.74 -36.53 -1.28
CA THR A 52 -22.54 -35.31 -2.08
C THR A 52 -21.84 -34.27 -1.20
N ALA A 53 -20.86 -33.57 -1.75
CA ALA A 53 -20.15 -32.53 -1.01
C ALA A 53 -20.09 -31.26 -1.84
N SER A 54 -20.30 -30.14 -1.17
CA SER A 54 -20.10 -28.79 -1.71
C SER A 54 -19.14 -28.02 -0.80
N LEU A 55 -18.55 -26.95 -1.32
CA LEU A 55 -17.78 -26.01 -0.51
C LEU A 55 -18.72 -24.87 -0.12
N GLN A 56 -18.68 -24.47 1.15
CA GLN A 56 -19.44 -23.32 1.61
C GLN A 56 -19.12 -22.09 0.75
N ALA A 57 -20.14 -21.36 0.29
CA ALA A 57 -19.97 -20.18 -0.54
C ALA A 57 -19.20 -19.09 0.24
N MET A 58 -17.92 -18.92 -0.11
CA MET A 58 -17.04 -17.98 0.59
C MET A 58 -17.24 -16.55 0.07
N GLN A 59 -17.14 -15.55 0.96
CA GLN A 59 -16.93 -14.16 0.55
C GLN A 59 -15.54 -13.96 -0.08
N THR A 60 -14.55 -14.80 0.26
CA THR A 60 -13.19 -14.82 -0.32
C THR A 60 -12.65 -16.25 -0.38
N LYS A 61 -12.41 -16.80 -1.58
CA LYS A 61 -12.03 -18.21 -1.80
C LYS A 61 -10.76 -18.67 -1.04
N GLY A 62 -10.80 -19.87 -0.44
CA GLY A 62 -9.69 -20.62 0.16
C GLY A 62 -8.86 -21.38 -0.90
N ILE A 63 -7.94 -22.27 -0.51
CA ILE A 63 -7.06 -22.96 -1.47
C ILE A 63 -7.82 -24.02 -2.26
N ILE A 64 -8.56 -24.90 -1.57
CA ILE A 64 -9.46 -25.84 -2.23
C ILE A 64 -10.69 -25.07 -2.69
N GLU A 65 -10.68 -24.63 -3.94
CA GLU A 65 -11.84 -23.96 -4.58
C GLU A 65 -12.80 -24.96 -5.25
N ALA A 66 -12.35 -26.20 -5.43
CA ALA A 66 -13.13 -27.32 -5.95
C ALA A 66 -12.49 -28.65 -5.51
N PHE A 67 -13.29 -29.70 -5.35
CA PHE A 67 -12.75 -31.04 -5.13
C PHE A 67 -12.08 -31.57 -6.40
N LEU A 68 -10.89 -32.15 -6.25
CA LEU A 68 -10.10 -32.72 -7.34
C LEU A 68 -10.01 -34.24 -7.22
N PRO A 69 -9.87 -34.98 -8.34
CA PRO A 69 -9.64 -36.41 -8.29
C PRO A 69 -8.48 -36.77 -7.35
N GLY A 70 -8.71 -37.73 -6.45
CA GLY A 70 -7.73 -38.15 -5.44
C GLY A 70 -7.84 -37.42 -4.10
N HIS A 71 -8.70 -36.41 -3.96
CA HIS A 71 -9.09 -35.93 -2.64
C HIS A 71 -9.79 -37.05 -1.87
N GLU A 72 -9.37 -37.28 -0.62
CA GLU A 72 -9.96 -38.26 0.27
C GLU A 72 -10.47 -37.57 1.55
N MET A 73 -11.69 -37.90 1.95
CA MET A 73 -12.28 -37.46 3.22
C MET A 73 -12.48 -38.66 4.16
N GLY A 74 -12.34 -38.42 5.46
CA GLY A 74 -12.77 -39.36 6.48
C GLY A 74 -14.20 -39.08 6.90
N VAL A 75 -15.04 -40.11 6.92
CA VAL A 75 -16.47 -40.00 7.24
C VAL A 75 -16.77 -40.83 8.49
N PHE A 76 -17.44 -40.19 9.45
CA PHE A 76 -17.99 -40.81 10.64
C PHE A 76 -19.51 -40.77 10.57
N ILE A 77 -20.14 -41.86 11.01
CA ILE A 77 -21.60 -42.03 11.05
C ILE A 77 -21.96 -42.31 12.51
N SER A 78 -22.98 -41.65 13.04
CA SER A 78 -23.47 -41.83 14.40
C SER A 78 -24.99 -41.99 14.41
N THR A 79 -25.49 -43.14 14.88
CA THR A 79 -26.93 -43.38 15.07
C THR A 79 -27.46 -42.63 16.29
N THR A 80 -28.63 -42.01 16.18
CA THR A 80 -29.20 -41.16 17.24
C THR A 80 -29.76 -41.92 18.44
N ASP A 81 -30.03 -43.22 18.30
CA ASP A 81 -30.99 -43.91 19.19
C ASP A 81 -30.38 -44.90 20.21
N THR A 82 -29.10 -45.26 20.10
CA THR A 82 -28.55 -46.44 20.82
C THR A 82 -27.50 -46.15 21.89
N GLY A 83 -27.14 -44.89 22.16
CA GLY A 83 -26.15 -44.57 23.22
C GLY A 83 -24.74 -45.14 23.00
N SER A 84 -24.47 -45.73 21.84
CA SER A 84 -23.15 -46.15 21.36
C SER A 84 -23.18 -46.19 19.82
N PRO A 85 -22.44 -45.30 19.14
CA PRO A 85 -22.39 -45.30 17.69
C PRO A 85 -21.27 -46.21 17.17
N TYR A 86 -21.58 -47.17 16.29
CA TYR A 86 -20.70 -47.44 15.16
C TYR A 86 -20.77 -46.18 14.26
N VAL A 87 -19.71 -45.60 13.66
CA VAL A 87 -18.75 -46.22 12.72
C VAL A 87 -17.37 -45.54 12.71
N TYR A 88 -16.38 -46.34 12.30
CA TYR A 88 -15.00 -46.03 11.93
C TYR A 88 -14.86 -44.85 10.95
N ASN A 89 -13.69 -44.21 10.97
CA ASN A 89 -13.22 -43.24 10.00
C ASN A 89 -13.14 -43.85 8.58
N VAL A 90 -14.28 -43.91 7.86
CA VAL A 90 -14.38 -44.53 6.53
C VAL A 90 -13.82 -43.57 5.48
N PRO A 91 -12.84 -44.00 4.67
CA PRO A 91 -12.31 -43.17 3.59
C PRO A 91 -13.32 -43.08 2.45
N TYR A 92 -13.56 -41.86 1.96
CA TYR A 92 -14.25 -41.61 0.70
C TYR A 92 -13.33 -40.85 -0.25
N ALA A 93 -13.09 -41.41 -1.44
CA ALA A 93 -12.24 -40.81 -2.47
C ALA A 93 -13.08 -40.17 -3.58
N PHE A 94 -12.73 -38.95 -3.98
CA PHE A 94 -13.36 -38.27 -5.10
C PHE A 94 -12.72 -38.72 -6.42
N ASP A 95 -13.53 -39.22 -7.35
CA ASP A 95 -13.06 -39.68 -8.68
C ASP A 95 -13.12 -38.58 -9.77
N GLY A 96 -13.52 -37.36 -9.39
CA GLY A 96 -13.79 -36.25 -10.32
C GLY A 96 -15.28 -36.08 -10.65
N LYS A 97 -16.14 -37.02 -10.27
CA LYS A 97 -17.59 -36.98 -10.47
C LYS A 97 -18.38 -37.27 -9.20
N LYS A 98 -17.94 -38.24 -8.40
CA LYS A 98 -18.60 -38.68 -7.17
C LYS A 98 -17.60 -39.11 -6.11
N TRP A 99 -18.07 -39.16 -4.87
CA TRP A 99 -17.35 -39.71 -3.73
C TRP A 99 -17.63 -41.21 -3.62
N ASN A 100 -16.58 -42.02 -3.55
CA ASN A 100 -16.68 -43.47 -3.48
C ASN A 100 -16.10 -43.95 -2.15
N ALA A 101 -16.88 -44.77 -1.42
CA ALA A 101 -16.46 -45.36 -0.17
C ALA A 101 -15.35 -46.41 -0.39
N GLY A 102 -14.30 -46.37 0.42
CA GLY A 102 -13.24 -47.38 0.48
C GLY A 102 -13.50 -48.51 1.48
N GLY A 103 -14.65 -48.51 2.17
CA GLY A 103 -15.05 -49.50 3.17
C GLY A 103 -16.57 -49.60 3.31
N ASP A 104 -17.03 -50.40 4.27
CA ASP A 104 -18.47 -50.53 4.55
C ASP A 104 -18.99 -49.33 5.35
N ALA A 105 -20.13 -48.78 4.93
CA ALA A 105 -20.73 -47.56 5.48
C ALA A 105 -22.27 -47.70 5.54
N PRO A 106 -22.81 -48.57 6.41
CA PRO A 106 -24.25 -48.83 6.48
C PRO A 106 -25.03 -47.69 7.14
N VAL A 107 -26.25 -47.44 6.66
CA VAL A 107 -27.23 -46.50 7.25
C VAL A 107 -28.42 -47.33 7.75
N GLU A 108 -28.45 -47.60 9.06
CA GLU A 108 -29.44 -48.50 9.68
C GLU A 108 -30.66 -47.74 10.25
N GLY A 109 -30.57 -46.40 10.38
CA GLY A 109 -31.62 -45.53 10.88
C GLY A 109 -31.25 -44.05 10.76
N ASP A 110 -31.97 -43.17 11.44
CA ASP A 110 -31.65 -41.74 11.50
C ASP A 110 -30.24 -41.56 12.08
N SER A 111 -29.38 -40.94 11.28
CA SER A 111 -27.95 -40.88 11.55
C SER A 111 -27.40 -39.49 11.26
N GLU A 112 -26.45 -39.09 12.09
CA GLU A 112 -25.59 -37.95 11.81
C GLU A 112 -24.33 -38.40 11.08
N VAL A 113 -23.96 -37.67 10.03
CA VAL A 113 -22.75 -37.89 9.23
C VAL A 113 -21.84 -36.69 9.43
N ALA A 114 -20.59 -36.94 9.83
CA ALA A 114 -19.56 -35.91 9.95
C ALA A 114 -18.36 -36.29 9.08
N ALA A 115 -17.85 -35.34 8.32
CA ALA A 115 -16.74 -35.56 7.38
C ALA A 115 -15.63 -34.53 7.58
N TYR A 116 -14.40 -34.92 7.25
CA TYR A 116 -13.25 -34.04 7.21
C TYR A 116 -12.29 -34.41 6.07
N LEU A 117 -11.52 -33.44 5.58
CA LEU A 117 -10.50 -33.61 4.55
C LEU A 117 -9.23 -32.83 4.98
N PRO A 118 -8.01 -33.37 4.77
CA PRO A 118 -7.70 -34.67 4.18
C PRO A 118 -7.92 -35.84 5.15
N TYR A 119 -8.22 -37.02 4.59
CA TYR A 119 -8.36 -38.27 5.33
C TYR A 119 -7.08 -38.61 6.12
N ASN A 120 -7.24 -38.96 7.40
CA ASN A 120 -6.18 -39.45 8.26
C ASN A 120 -6.58 -40.82 8.82
N GLY A 121 -6.08 -41.92 8.22
CA GLY A 121 -6.43 -43.28 8.65
C GLY A 121 -6.02 -43.66 10.09
N GLN A 122 -5.20 -42.85 10.77
CA GLN A 122 -4.85 -43.04 12.18
C GLN A 122 -5.86 -42.43 13.14
N ALA A 123 -6.84 -41.65 12.65
CA ALA A 123 -7.87 -41.07 13.49
C ALA A 123 -8.83 -42.15 14.03
N SER A 124 -8.76 -42.41 15.34
CA SER A 124 -9.57 -43.40 16.04
C SER A 124 -10.96 -42.89 16.44
N GLY A 125 -11.25 -41.62 16.21
CA GLY A 125 -12.52 -40.98 16.55
C GLY A 125 -12.70 -39.65 15.82
N ASP A 126 -13.91 -39.12 15.90
CA ASP A 126 -14.35 -37.85 15.31
C ASP A 126 -14.05 -36.63 16.21
N ARG A 127 -13.29 -36.85 17.26
CA ARG A 127 -12.72 -35.82 18.13
C ARG A 127 -11.22 -36.00 18.17
N LEU A 128 -10.49 -34.89 18.18
CA LEU A 128 -9.04 -34.85 18.33
C LEU A 128 -8.27 -35.44 17.12
N ILE A 129 -8.77 -35.24 15.90
CA ILE A 129 -8.08 -35.67 14.67
C ILE A 129 -6.81 -34.81 14.49
N PRO A 130 -5.59 -35.38 14.53
CA PRO A 130 -4.37 -34.59 14.58
C PRO A 130 -3.96 -34.07 13.20
N PHE A 131 -3.48 -32.83 13.17
CA PHE A 131 -2.86 -32.19 12.01
C PHE A 131 -1.59 -31.44 12.42
N GLU A 132 -0.60 -31.48 11.53
CA GLU A 132 0.67 -30.77 11.65
C GLU A 132 0.70 -29.62 10.64
N LEU A 133 1.16 -28.44 11.07
CA LEU A 133 1.21 -27.26 10.20
C LEU A 133 2.16 -27.45 9.02
N ALA A 134 3.23 -28.23 9.21
CA ALA A 134 4.25 -28.47 8.20
C ALA A 134 3.69 -29.14 6.94
N ASP A 135 2.58 -29.87 7.04
CA ASP A 135 1.94 -30.54 5.90
C ASP A 135 1.19 -29.56 4.99
N GLN A 136 0.94 -28.33 5.47
CA GLN A 136 0.22 -27.27 4.75
C GLN A 136 -1.09 -27.79 4.14
N HIS A 137 -1.84 -28.56 4.94
CA HIS A 137 -3.15 -29.08 4.55
C HIS A 137 -4.23 -28.00 4.67
N ASP A 138 -5.04 -27.86 3.63
CA ASP A 138 -6.28 -27.09 3.69
C ASP A 138 -7.37 -27.97 4.31
N ILE A 139 -7.53 -27.84 5.63
CA ILE A 139 -8.42 -28.70 6.41
C ILE A 139 -9.87 -28.29 6.16
N LEU A 140 -10.69 -29.22 5.68
CA LEU A 140 -12.12 -29.03 5.51
C LEU A 140 -12.89 -29.91 6.51
N TYR A 141 -14.08 -29.46 6.90
CA TYR A 141 -15.00 -30.22 7.74
C TYR A 141 -16.46 -29.91 7.41
N GLY A 142 -17.35 -30.86 7.62
CA GLY A 142 -18.77 -30.68 7.34
C GLY A 142 -19.62 -31.75 7.98
N ARG A 143 -20.93 -31.50 8.07
CA ARG A 143 -21.91 -32.41 8.66
C ARG A 143 -23.19 -32.44 7.83
N ALA A 144 -23.90 -33.55 7.94
CA ALA A 144 -25.23 -33.73 7.40
C ALA A 144 -26.01 -34.74 8.25
N THR A 145 -27.32 -34.82 8.03
CA THR A 145 -28.15 -35.89 8.58
C THR A 145 -28.67 -36.75 7.43
N VAL A 146 -28.82 -38.05 7.69
CA VAL A 146 -29.38 -39.01 6.74
C VAL A 146 -30.40 -39.88 7.45
N THR A 147 -31.32 -40.42 6.68
CA THR A 147 -32.27 -41.42 7.15
C THR A 147 -32.14 -42.67 6.29
N ARG A 148 -32.79 -43.76 6.70
CA ARG A 148 -32.82 -44.99 5.90
C ARG A 148 -33.40 -44.77 4.51
N ASP A 149 -34.40 -43.89 4.38
CA ASP A 149 -35.08 -43.60 3.12
C ASP A 149 -34.31 -42.59 2.24
N ILE A 150 -33.45 -41.77 2.85
CA ILE A 150 -32.58 -40.79 2.18
C ILE A 150 -31.14 -41.02 2.64
N PRO A 151 -30.46 -42.08 2.16
CA PRO A 151 -29.14 -42.49 2.64
C PRO A 151 -28.00 -41.73 1.95
N THR A 152 -28.25 -40.53 1.42
CA THR A 152 -27.23 -39.68 0.80
C THR A 152 -27.04 -38.44 1.64
N ALA A 153 -25.85 -38.26 2.20
CA ALA A 153 -25.48 -37.07 2.95
C ALA A 153 -25.06 -35.96 1.98
N ASP A 154 -25.75 -34.83 2.06
CA ASP A 154 -25.33 -33.60 1.37
C ASP A 154 -24.56 -32.71 2.34
N ILE A 155 -23.23 -32.71 2.19
CA ILE A 155 -22.30 -32.10 3.14
C ILE A 155 -21.79 -30.78 2.57
N GLU A 156 -22.11 -29.68 3.24
CA GLU A 156 -21.41 -28.41 3.02
C GLU A 156 -20.10 -28.40 3.82
N MET A 157 -18.98 -28.45 3.11
CA MET A 157 -17.63 -28.46 3.68
C MET A 157 -17.13 -27.03 3.89
N LYS A 158 -16.61 -26.76 5.08
CA LYS A 158 -16.06 -25.46 5.51
C LYS A 158 -14.56 -25.59 5.74
N HIS A 159 -13.81 -24.53 5.43
CA HIS A 159 -12.39 -24.44 5.76
C HIS A 159 -12.20 -24.21 7.26
N ALA A 160 -11.28 -24.95 7.87
CA ALA A 160 -10.90 -24.79 9.27
C ALA A 160 -9.64 -23.92 9.45
N MET A 161 -8.89 -23.67 8.37
CA MET A 161 -7.64 -22.89 8.36
C MET A 161 -7.82 -21.52 7.69
N SER A 162 -6.82 -20.65 7.80
CA SER A 162 -6.76 -19.36 7.11
C SER A 162 -5.70 -19.37 6.01
N LEU A 163 -5.92 -18.62 4.93
CA LEU A 163 -4.91 -18.41 3.88
C LEU A 163 -4.26 -17.03 4.05
N VAL A 164 -2.96 -17.00 4.32
CA VAL A 164 -2.18 -15.76 4.40
C VAL A 164 -1.34 -15.59 3.14
N ARG A 165 -1.47 -14.43 2.50
CA ARG A 165 -0.74 -14.03 1.30
C ARG A 165 0.17 -12.87 1.64
N ILE A 166 1.47 -13.04 1.40
CA ILE A 166 2.45 -11.98 1.56
C ILE A 166 2.95 -11.56 0.18
N LYS A 167 2.90 -10.27 -0.08
CA LYS A 167 3.48 -9.60 -1.23
C LYS A 167 4.48 -8.57 -0.71
N ILE A 168 5.72 -8.59 -1.21
CA ILE A 168 6.76 -7.64 -0.83
C ILE A 168 7.11 -6.79 -2.05
N LEU A 169 7.13 -5.47 -1.87
CA LEU A 169 7.54 -4.50 -2.87
C LEU A 169 8.93 -3.96 -2.51
N LYS A 170 9.80 -3.88 -3.51
CA LYS A 170 11.14 -3.28 -3.43
C LYS A 170 11.06 -1.81 -3.06
N ASN A 171 10.10 -1.07 -3.62
CA ASN A 171 9.77 0.30 -3.24
C ASN A 171 11.04 1.19 -3.16
N GLU A 172 11.47 1.64 -1.98
CA GLU A 172 12.63 2.53 -1.81
C GLU A 172 13.99 1.80 -1.74
N TYR A 173 13.98 0.47 -1.65
CA TYR A 173 15.17 -0.33 -1.37
C TYR A 173 16.13 -0.41 -2.57
N MET A 174 17.40 -0.08 -2.33
CA MET A 174 18.47 -0.05 -3.35
C MET A 174 19.24 -1.36 -3.50
N GLY A 175 19.06 -2.31 -2.59
CA GLY A 175 19.72 -3.62 -2.68
C GLY A 175 19.29 -4.38 -3.93
N GLU A 176 19.96 -5.50 -4.22
CA GLU A 176 19.59 -6.37 -5.33
C GLU A 176 18.14 -6.84 -5.21
N GLY A 177 17.68 -7.05 -3.97
CA GLY A 177 16.32 -7.46 -3.64
C GLY A 177 16.14 -8.98 -3.77
N ILE A 178 17.19 -9.77 -3.53
CA ILE A 178 17.12 -11.23 -3.48
C ILE A 178 16.47 -11.63 -2.18
N VAL A 179 15.24 -12.15 -2.26
CA VAL A 179 14.55 -12.80 -1.15
C VAL A 179 15.00 -14.25 -1.11
N SER A 180 15.86 -14.60 -0.16
CA SER A 180 16.40 -15.95 0.01
C SER A 180 15.54 -16.83 0.92
N ASN A 181 14.77 -16.22 1.82
CA ASN A 181 13.98 -16.93 2.83
C ASN A 181 12.76 -16.09 3.25
N ILE A 182 11.61 -16.74 3.43
CA ILE A 182 10.44 -16.23 4.14
C ILE A 182 10.01 -17.28 5.17
N ARG A 183 9.87 -16.86 6.42
CA ARG A 183 9.51 -17.74 7.53
C ARG A 183 8.47 -17.07 8.42
N PHE A 184 7.40 -17.78 8.74
CA PHE A 184 6.51 -17.39 9.83
C PHE A 184 7.04 -17.92 11.14
N ASP A 185 7.11 -17.06 12.15
CA ASP A 185 7.57 -17.35 13.49
C ASP A 185 6.43 -17.18 14.49
N ASN A 186 6.54 -17.90 15.61
CA ASN A 186 5.57 -17.87 16.70
C ASN A 186 4.16 -18.35 16.29
N VAL A 187 4.07 -19.28 15.34
CA VAL A 187 2.81 -19.87 14.86
C VAL A 187 2.56 -21.22 15.53
N ILE A 188 1.29 -21.58 15.72
CA ILE A 188 0.87 -22.86 16.30
C ILE A 188 1.17 -23.97 15.30
N THR A 189 2.05 -24.91 15.63
CA THR A 189 2.47 -25.96 14.68
C THR A 189 1.65 -27.24 14.79
N ARG A 190 0.96 -27.46 15.92
CA ARG A 190 0.13 -28.64 16.16
C ARG A 190 -1.29 -28.28 16.57
N MET A 191 -2.24 -28.95 15.94
CA MET A 191 -3.66 -28.76 16.21
C MET A 191 -4.42 -30.07 16.07
N THR A 192 -5.59 -30.12 16.68
CA THR A 192 -6.52 -31.23 16.48
C THR A 192 -7.89 -30.72 16.08
N LEU A 193 -8.54 -31.40 15.13
CA LEU A 193 -9.88 -31.09 14.68
C LEU A 193 -10.92 -31.86 15.50
N ASP A 194 -11.95 -31.13 15.96
CA ASP A 194 -13.16 -31.67 16.58
C ASP A 194 -14.36 -31.34 15.67
N ILE A 195 -14.73 -32.29 14.82
CA ILE A 195 -15.82 -32.11 13.86
C ILE A 195 -17.21 -32.16 14.51
N ARG A 196 -17.29 -32.49 15.81
CA ARG A 196 -18.54 -32.42 16.57
C ARG A 196 -18.87 -31.04 17.12
N ARG A 197 -17.95 -30.08 17.07
CA ARG A 197 -18.24 -28.72 17.55
C ARG A 197 -19.22 -28.01 16.63
N GLU A 198 -20.34 -27.54 17.18
CA GLU A 198 -21.29 -26.64 16.52
C GLU A 198 -20.79 -25.18 16.58
N THR A 199 -19.51 -24.97 16.28
CA THR A 199 -18.89 -23.65 16.26
C THR A 199 -18.15 -23.43 14.94
N ASN A 200 -17.88 -22.18 14.60
CA ASN A 200 -16.99 -21.81 13.48
C ASN A 200 -15.50 -21.99 13.83
N SER A 201 -15.18 -22.64 14.95
CA SER A 201 -13.81 -22.88 15.45
C SER A 201 -13.65 -24.35 15.83
N PRO A 202 -13.56 -25.26 14.83
CA PRO A 202 -13.50 -26.70 15.07
C PRO A 202 -12.09 -27.15 15.50
N LEU A 203 -11.07 -26.30 15.32
CA LEU A 203 -9.69 -26.59 15.73
C LEU A 203 -9.49 -26.33 17.21
N ILE A 204 -8.74 -27.24 17.83
CA ILE A 204 -8.22 -27.15 19.19
C ILE A 204 -6.72 -27.03 19.05
N PHE A 205 -6.17 -25.92 19.56
CA PHE A 205 -4.76 -25.60 19.41
C PHE A 205 -3.93 -26.10 20.59
N ASP A 206 -2.76 -26.68 20.30
CA ASP A 206 -1.72 -26.87 21.29
C ASP A 206 -0.86 -25.60 21.37
N PHE A 207 -1.21 -24.69 22.28
CA PHE A 207 -0.48 -23.43 22.47
C PHE A 207 0.98 -23.61 22.89
N SER A 208 1.39 -24.80 23.37
CA SER A 208 2.80 -25.10 23.66
C SER A 208 3.62 -25.44 22.41
N SER A 209 2.96 -25.67 21.27
CA SER A 209 3.57 -26.05 19.99
C SER A 209 4.03 -24.87 19.14
N ARG A 210 4.20 -23.67 19.71
CA ARG A 210 4.62 -22.51 18.92
C ARG A 210 6.00 -22.74 18.32
N GLY A 211 6.11 -22.48 17.02
CA GLY A 211 7.32 -22.70 16.26
C GLY A 211 7.36 -21.86 14.99
N SER A 212 8.19 -22.31 14.05
CA SER A 212 8.44 -21.61 12.80
C SER A 212 8.04 -22.47 11.60
N LEU A 213 7.51 -21.82 10.57
CA LEU A 213 7.14 -22.43 9.31
C LEU A 213 7.85 -21.70 8.16
N GLN A 214 8.60 -22.46 7.37
CA GLN A 214 9.19 -21.98 6.12
C GLN A 214 8.10 -21.80 5.06
N ALA A 215 7.97 -20.60 4.50
CA ALA A 215 6.89 -20.26 3.57
C ALA A 215 7.37 -19.98 2.14
N GLY A 216 8.61 -19.55 1.95
CA GLY A 216 9.10 -19.21 0.60
C GLY A 216 10.54 -18.71 0.56
N GLY A 217 10.92 -18.16 -0.60
CA GLY A 217 12.27 -17.66 -0.89
C GLY A 217 12.67 -17.93 -2.34
N ASN A 218 13.92 -17.62 -2.66
CA ASN A 218 14.55 -17.80 -3.97
C ASN A 218 13.90 -17.01 -5.12
N TYR A 219 13.58 -15.74 -4.88
CA TYR A 219 13.09 -14.84 -5.92
C TYR A 219 13.63 -13.41 -5.74
N HIS A 220 13.53 -12.60 -6.79
CA HIS A 220 13.87 -11.18 -6.74
C HIS A 220 12.61 -10.33 -6.54
N LEU A 221 12.70 -9.28 -5.72
CA LEU A 221 11.65 -8.28 -5.61
C LEU A 221 11.44 -7.61 -6.97
N ASN A 222 10.17 -7.51 -7.39
CA ASN A 222 9.75 -6.89 -8.64
C ASN A 222 8.41 -6.17 -8.41
N ASP A 223 8.39 -4.85 -8.53
CA ASP A 223 7.20 -4.07 -8.21
C ASP A 223 6.12 -4.15 -9.30
N ALA A 224 6.53 -4.40 -10.56
CA ALA A 224 5.62 -4.54 -11.70
C ALA A 224 4.91 -5.90 -11.73
N ASP A 225 5.61 -6.96 -11.33
CA ASP A 225 5.07 -8.32 -11.19
C ASP A 225 5.56 -8.96 -9.89
N PRO A 226 4.94 -8.61 -8.76
CA PRO A 226 5.40 -9.02 -7.44
C PRO A 226 4.95 -10.43 -7.10
N VAL A 227 5.91 -11.25 -6.67
CA VAL A 227 5.67 -12.62 -6.21
C VAL A 227 4.76 -12.60 -4.98
N VAL A 228 3.72 -13.43 -5.02
CA VAL A 228 2.81 -13.65 -3.89
C VAL A 228 3.15 -14.98 -3.25
N VAL A 229 3.53 -14.95 -1.98
CA VAL A 229 3.76 -16.16 -1.18
C VAL A 229 2.50 -16.49 -0.41
N GLU A 230 2.02 -17.71 -0.56
CA GLU A 230 0.80 -18.24 0.04
C GLU A 230 1.16 -19.24 1.13
N THR A 231 0.51 -19.14 2.29
CA THR A 231 0.76 -20.03 3.42
C THR A 231 -0.54 -20.28 4.16
N ILE A 232 -0.81 -21.55 4.45
CA ILE A 232 -1.93 -21.95 5.29
C ILE A 232 -1.50 -21.80 6.73
N LEU A 233 -2.23 -20.99 7.49
CA LEU A 233 -1.98 -20.76 8.91
C LEU A 233 -3.22 -21.04 9.74
N PRO A 234 -3.04 -21.49 11.00
CA PRO A 234 -4.16 -21.62 11.93
C PRO A 234 -4.84 -20.25 12.14
N PRO A 235 -6.16 -20.24 12.36
CA PRO A 235 -6.85 -19.03 12.83
C PRO A 235 -6.19 -18.44 14.08
N VAL A 236 -6.13 -17.11 14.14
CA VAL A 236 -5.61 -16.33 15.27
C VAL A 236 -6.76 -15.47 15.78
N TYR A 237 -7.17 -15.72 17.01
CA TYR A 237 -8.24 -14.98 17.69
C TYR A 237 -7.62 -14.00 18.69
N GLY A 238 -8.28 -12.87 18.98
CA GLY A 238 -7.75 -11.81 19.84
C GLY A 238 -7.21 -12.33 21.18
N TYR A 239 -6.19 -11.64 21.71
CA TYR A 239 -5.38 -11.99 22.89
C TYR A 239 -4.28 -13.05 22.68
N ASP A 240 -4.07 -13.55 21.46
CA ASP A 240 -2.98 -14.48 21.17
C ASP A 240 -1.59 -13.78 21.09
N GLN A 241 -0.52 -14.54 21.32
CA GLN A 241 0.86 -14.06 21.15
C GLN A 241 1.15 -13.76 19.67
N LYS A 242 1.87 -12.67 19.42
CA LYS A 242 2.02 -12.07 18.09
C LYS A 242 2.79 -12.98 17.13
N ALA A 243 2.15 -13.39 16.04
CA ALA A 243 2.85 -14.01 14.93
C ALA A 243 3.78 -12.97 14.27
N THR A 244 4.91 -13.44 13.76
CA THR A 244 5.87 -12.61 13.00
C THR A 244 6.14 -13.27 11.67
N VAL A 245 6.31 -12.50 10.61
CA VAL A 245 6.87 -13.00 9.35
C VAL A 245 8.26 -12.38 9.18
N CYS A 246 9.27 -13.22 8.98
CA CYS A 246 10.65 -12.82 8.79
C CYS A 246 11.08 -13.06 7.35
N PHE A 247 11.75 -12.07 6.76
CA PHE A 247 12.28 -12.10 5.40
C PHE A 247 13.80 -12.01 5.44
N THR A 248 14.50 -12.86 4.68
CA THR A 248 15.93 -12.69 4.43
C THR A 248 16.14 -12.09 3.05
N ILE A 249 16.43 -10.80 2.99
CA ILE A 249 16.60 -10.02 1.76
C ILE A 249 18.05 -9.56 1.68
N ASP A 250 18.74 -9.89 0.59
CA ASP A 250 20.17 -9.60 0.37
C ASP A 250 21.06 -10.02 1.57
N GLY A 251 20.71 -11.15 2.20
CA GLY A 251 21.43 -11.70 3.36
C GLY A 251 21.11 -11.06 4.71
N LYS A 252 20.20 -10.08 4.78
CA LYS A 252 19.75 -9.45 6.03
C LYS A 252 18.33 -9.88 6.40
N GLU A 253 18.10 -10.14 7.69
CA GLU A 253 16.77 -10.45 8.22
C GLU A 253 15.94 -9.19 8.50
N TYR A 254 14.67 -9.24 8.12
CA TYR A 254 13.67 -8.20 8.30
C TYR A 254 12.41 -8.84 8.93
N PRO A 255 12.20 -8.71 10.25
CA PRO A 255 10.99 -9.18 10.90
C PRO A 255 9.85 -8.17 10.74
N TYR A 256 8.65 -8.65 10.45
CA TYR A 256 7.39 -7.90 10.50
C TYR A 256 6.43 -8.58 11.47
N GLU A 257 6.10 -7.87 12.55
CA GLU A 257 5.17 -8.34 13.58
C GLU A 257 3.75 -7.88 13.21
N PHE A 258 2.78 -8.80 13.16
CA PHE A 258 1.39 -8.46 12.86
C PHE A 258 0.77 -7.66 14.03
N HIS A 259 -0.13 -6.73 13.70
CA HIS A 259 -0.79 -5.90 14.73
C HIS A 259 -1.61 -6.76 15.70
N ARG A 260 -1.60 -6.41 16.99
CA ARG A 260 -2.20 -7.23 18.07
C ARG A 260 -3.70 -7.46 17.93
N ASP A 261 -4.39 -6.51 17.29
CA ASP A 261 -5.84 -6.53 17.11
C ASP A 261 -6.22 -7.20 15.77
N HIS A 262 -5.24 -7.76 15.06
CA HIS A 262 -5.47 -8.46 13.80
C HIS A 262 -5.81 -9.93 14.05
N GLU A 263 -6.94 -10.36 13.50
CA GLU A 263 -7.44 -11.73 13.63
C GLU A 263 -7.43 -12.45 12.28
N TRP A 264 -7.00 -13.71 12.29
CA TRP A 264 -7.17 -14.63 11.17
C TRP A 264 -8.32 -15.57 11.46
N GLU A 265 -9.36 -15.51 10.64
CA GLU A 265 -10.55 -16.36 10.78
C GLU A 265 -10.49 -17.55 9.82
N ALA A 266 -11.04 -18.68 10.30
CA ALA A 266 -11.17 -19.88 9.49
C ALA A 266 -11.94 -19.61 8.19
N GLY A 267 -11.41 -20.08 7.07
CA GLY A 267 -12.00 -19.84 5.76
C GLY A 267 -11.86 -18.42 5.24
N MET A 268 -10.94 -17.62 5.77
CA MET A 268 -10.67 -16.28 5.25
C MET A 268 -9.28 -16.21 4.60
N LYS A 269 -9.17 -15.28 3.64
CA LYS A 269 -7.94 -14.99 2.90
C LYS A 269 -7.44 -13.58 3.23
N TYR A 270 -6.25 -13.49 3.80
CA TYR A 270 -5.62 -12.24 4.19
C TYR A 270 -4.47 -11.93 3.24
N THR A 271 -4.46 -10.75 2.64
CA THR A 271 -3.38 -10.32 1.72
C THR A 271 -2.67 -9.11 2.29
N TYR A 272 -1.37 -9.25 2.58
CA TYR A 272 -0.51 -8.18 3.03
C TYR A 272 0.41 -7.74 1.91
N THR A 273 0.43 -6.44 1.63
CA THR A 273 1.43 -5.83 0.77
C THR A 273 2.40 -5.06 1.66
N LEU A 274 3.60 -5.60 1.84
CA LEU A 274 4.68 -4.98 2.58
C LEU A 274 5.56 -4.20 1.60
N LYS A 275 5.88 -2.96 1.94
CA LYS A 275 6.79 -2.12 1.16
C LYS A 275 8.10 -1.97 1.92
N MET A 276 9.22 -2.27 1.28
CA MET A 276 10.52 -1.98 1.86
C MET A 276 10.70 -0.46 1.95
N THR A 277 11.03 0.04 3.14
CA THR A 277 11.47 1.42 3.33
C THR A 277 12.99 1.49 3.11
N GLY A 278 13.45 2.56 2.47
CA GLY A 278 14.89 2.80 2.31
C GLY A 278 15.54 3.04 3.67
N ASN A 279 16.82 2.68 3.81
CA ASN A 279 17.56 3.03 5.02
C ASN A 279 17.74 4.56 5.10
N TYR A 280 17.86 5.09 6.30
CA TYR A 280 18.29 6.48 6.47
C TYR A 280 19.78 6.65 6.19
N ASN A 281 20.14 7.88 5.82
CA ASN A 281 21.48 8.27 5.41
C ASN A 281 22.04 7.31 4.37
N SER A 282 21.22 7.04 3.35
CA SER A 282 21.58 6.13 2.28
C SER A 282 20.91 6.50 0.95
N PRO A 283 21.44 6.01 -0.18
CA PRO A 283 20.74 6.09 -1.45
C PRO A 283 19.38 5.40 -1.36
N VAL A 284 18.38 5.96 -2.01
CA VAL A 284 17.04 5.38 -2.12
C VAL A 284 16.53 5.43 -3.54
N ASN A 285 15.66 4.48 -3.89
CA ASN A 285 14.92 4.55 -5.14
C ASN A 285 13.71 5.45 -4.93
N MET A 286 13.53 6.40 -5.84
CA MET A 286 12.32 7.22 -5.95
C MET A 286 11.84 7.16 -7.38
N GLU A 287 10.53 7.26 -7.58
CA GLU A 287 9.99 7.38 -8.92
C GLU A 287 10.55 8.64 -9.60
N GLN A 288 11.06 8.47 -10.81
CA GLN A 288 11.59 9.53 -11.63
C GLN A 288 11.06 9.38 -13.04
N VAL A 289 10.54 10.49 -13.55
CA VAL A 289 10.19 10.69 -14.95
C VAL A 289 10.96 11.93 -15.38
N ASP A 290 11.80 11.77 -16.40
CA ASP A 290 12.59 12.90 -16.89
C ASP A 290 11.68 13.94 -17.53
N ILE A 291 12.00 15.21 -17.27
CA ILE A 291 11.27 16.32 -17.87
C ILE A 291 11.63 16.48 -19.35
N ASP A 292 10.64 16.33 -20.22
CA ASP A 292 10.61 16.79 -21.61
C ASP A 292 10.73 18.31 -21.66
N VAL A 293 11.99 18.78 -21.56
CA VAL A 293 12.35 20.20 -21.60
C VAL A 293 11.85 20.84 -22.89
N GLU A 294 11.88 20.15 -24.03
CA GLU A 294 11.45 20.74 -25.31
C GLU A 294 9.95 21.04 -25.29
N TYR A 295 9.14 20.09 -24.83
CA TYR A 295 7.71 20.29 -24.66
C TYR A 295 7.41 21.39 -23.65
N TRP A 296 7.96 21.30 -22.43
CA TRP A 296 7.65 22.24 -21.34
C TRP A 296 8.21 23.64 -21.53
N SER A 297 9.22 23.80 -22.40
CA SER A 297 9.69 25.12 -22.83
C SER A 297 8.75 25.81 -23.84
N ARG A 298 7.77 25.09 -24.40
CA ARG A 298 6.82 25.61 -25.40
C ARG A 298 5.38 25.58 -24.91
N TYR A 299 5.00 24.56 -24.16
CA TYR A 299 3.63 24.32 -23.73
C TYR A 299 3.10 25.49 -22.89
N GLY A 300 1.99 26.07 -23.35
CA GLY A 300 1.40 27.24 -22.71
C GLY A 300 2.29 28.49 -22.72
N LYS A 301 3.33 28.56 -23.56
CA LYS A 301 4.26 29.70 -23.64
C LYS A 301 4.12 30.54 -24.90
N THR A 302 3.49 29.98 -25.94
CA THR A 302 3.50 30.57 -27.29
C THR A 302 2.17 31.17 -27.71
N ASP A 303 1.11 31.00 -26.91
CA ASP A 303 -0.21 31.52 -27.23
C ASP A 303 -0.28 33.04 -27.04
N GLN A 304 -0.98 33.75 -27.92
CA GLN A 304 -1.07 35.20 -27.83
C GLN A 304 -2.00 35.61 -26.68
N ILE A 305 -1.45 36.27 -25.66
CA ILE A 305 -2.24 36.87 -24.58
C ILE A 305 -2.71 38.26 -24.99
N ILE A 306 -4.03 38.42 -25.09
CA ILE A 306 -4.68 39.73 -25.25
C ILE A 306 -5.18 40.15 -23.87
N LEU A 307 -4.52 41.14 -23.26
CA LEU A 307 -4.96 41.68 -21.97
C LEU A 307 -6.18 42.59 -22.16
N ASN A 308 -7.22 42.37 -21.36
CA ASN A 308 -8.35 43.30 -21.27
C ASN A 308 -7.84 44.62 -20.67
N PRO A 309 -8.08 45.77 -21.33
CA PRO A 309 -7.67 47.08 -20.83
C PRO A 309 -8.44 47.52 -19.57
N ASN A 310 -9.59 46.92 -19.28
CA ASN A 310 -10.42 47.22 -18.11
C ASN A 310 -10.42 46.05 -17.11
N PRO A 311 -9.61 46.11 -16.03
CA PRO A 311 -9.59 45.04 -15.02
C PRO A 311 -10.93 44.90 -14.29
N ASP A 312 -11.74 45.96 -14.19
CA ASP A 312 -13.06 45.94 -13.53
C ASP A 312 -14.07 44.98 -14.17
N ASP A 313 -13.83 44.56 -15.42
CA ASP A 313 -14.65 43.57 -16.11
C ASP A 313 -14.57 42.17 -15.46
N TYR A 314 -13.53 41.93 -14.66
CA TYR A 314 -13.22 40.62 -14.06
C TYR A 314 -13.08 40.69 -12.54
N PRO A 315 -14.17 40.42 -11.81
CA PRO A 315 -14.30 40.76 -10.40
C PRO A 315 -13.52 39.82 -9.44
N PHE A 316 -12.27 39.48 -9.71
CA PHE A 316 -11.41 38.67 -8.86
C PHE A 316 -10.48 39.53 -8.03
N LYS A 317 -10.50 39.38 -6.70
CA LYS A 317 -9.40 39.81 -5.83
C LYS A 317 -8.48 38.65 -5.53
N VAL A 318 -7.17 38.90 -5.48
CA VAL A 318 -6.15 37.86 -5.21
C VAL A 318 -5.32 38.19 -3.97
N TRP A 319 -4.70 37.18 -3.38
CA TRP A 319 -3.63 37.35 -2.40
C TRP A 319 -2.66 36.16 -2.46
N PRO A 320 -1.41 36.34 -2.00
CA PRO A 320 -0.41 35.30 -2.05
C PRO A 320 -0.88 34.06 -1.32
N ASN A 321 -0.48 32.92 -1.87
CA ASN A 321 -0.72 31.63 -1.29
C ASN A 321 0.47 30.74 -1.60
N TYR A 322 0.78 29.80 -0.71
CA TYR A 322 1.84 28.82 -0.93
C TYR A 322 3.23 29.45 -1.01
N THR A 323 3.45 30.48 -0.18
CA THR A 323 4.74 31.17 -0.04
C THR A 323 5.82 30.27 0.58
N GLU A 324 5.40 29.16 1.17
CA GLU A 324 6.21 28.08 1.72
C GLU A 324 7.08 27.38 0.67
N TYR A 325 6.72 27.41 -0.62
CA TYR A 325 7.60 26.90 -1.68
C TYR A 325 8.76 27.86 -2.02
N GLY A 326 8.85 29.01 -1.34
CA GLY A 326 9.89 30.04 -1.52
C GLY A 326 9.66 30.96 -2.72
N TYR A 327 10.40 32.06 -2.78
CA TYR A 327 10.31 33.08 -3.86
C TYR A 327 11.41 32.95 -4.94
N ASP A 328 12.48 32.22 -4.63
CA ASP A 328 13.52 31.95 -5.60
C ASP A 328 13.02 30.92 -6.63
N CYS A 329 13.32 31.20 -7.89
CA CYS A 329 13.12 30.35 -9.05
C CYS A 329 14.48 30.10 -9.68
N TYR A 330 14.67 28.95 -10.33
CA TYR A 330 15.89 28.66 -11.09
C TYR A 330 15.52 28.46 -12.55
N GLN A 331 16.28 29.07 -13.44
CA GLN A 331 16.08 28.90 -14.87
C GLN A 331 16.25 27.42 -15.26
N ASN A 332 15.35 26.94 -16.11
CA ASN A 332 15.24 25.57 -16.60
C ASN A 332 14.83 24.53 -15.55
N GLU A 333 14.08 24.95 -14.54
CA GLU A 333 13.52 24.06 -13.52
C GLU A 333 12.03 24.31 -13.28
N GLY A 334 11.34 23.30 -12.76
CA GLY A 334 9.97 23.41 -12.28
C GLY A 334 9.85 24.22 -10.99
N LYS A 335 8.81 25.06 -10.89
CA LYS A 335 8.46 25.84 -9.70
C LYS A 335 6.97 25.78 -9.42
N VAL A 336 6.56 25.56 -8.18
CA VAL A 336 5.16 25.67 -7.80
C VAL A 336 4.82 27.14 -7.52
N PHE A 337 3.87 27.69 -8.28
CA PHE A 337 3.27 29.00 -8.05
C PHE A 337 1.85 28.87 -7.50
N GLY A 338 1.43 29.87 -6.74
CA GLY A 338 0.24 29.79 -5.92
C GLY A 338 -0.52 31.09 -5.83
N THR A 339 -1.84 31.02 -5.78
CA THR A 339 -2.70 32.15 -5.43
C THR A 339 -3.95 31.67 -4.72
N PHE A 340 -4.46 32.49 -3.81
CA PHE A 340 -5.87 32.45 -3.46
C PHE A 340 -6.61 33.56 -4.23
N TYR A 341 -7.90 33.36 -4.47
CA TYR A 341 -8.76 34.35 -5.12
C TYR A 341 -10.18 34.36 -4.55
N ASN A 342 -10.86 35.50 -4.66
CA ASN A 342 -12.27 35.68 -4.30
C ASN A 342 -13.03 36.41 -5.44
N PRO A 343 -14.02 35.77 -6.09
CA PRO A 343 -14.86 36.40 -7.11
C PRO A 343 -16.00 37.24 -6.49
N TYR A 344 -16.36 38.41 -7.06
CA TYR A 344 -17.50 39.21 -6.54
C TYR A 344 -18.90 38.69 -6.92
N CYS A 345 -19.04 37.82 -7.92
CA CYS A 345 -20.35 37.31 -8.39
C CYS A 345 -20.33 35.81 -8.70
N ASP A 346 -21.53 35.21 -8.71
CA ASP A 346 -21.89 33.78 -8.72
C ASP A 346 -21.11 32.85 -9.68
N ASN A 347 -21.34 31.55 -9.48
CA ASN A 347 -20.77 30.39 -10.18
C ASN A 347 -20.40 30.65 -11.65
N GLY A 348 -19.13 30.42 -11.99
CA GLY A 348 -18.59 30.56 -13.34
C GLY A 348 -17.50 29.54 -13.64
N GLU A 349 -17.30 29.26 -14.91
CA GLU A 349 -16.20 28.42 -15.42
C GLU A 349 -15.26 29.29 -16.25
N GLY A 350 -13.97 28.94 -16.25
CA GLY A 350 -12.95 29.68 -16.97
C GLY A 350 -11.58 29.07 -16.75
N GLU A 351 -10.54 29.84 -17.00
CA GLU A 351 -9.15 29.45 -16.85
C GLU A 351 -8.39 30.45 -15.98
N LEU A 352 -7.40 29.92 -15.26
CA LEU A 352 -6.39 30.67 -14.54
C LEU A 352 -5.03 30.33 -15.12
N ARG A 353 -4.15 31.32 -15.25
CA ARG A 353 -2.73 31.07 -15.52
C ARG A 353 -1.86 32.09 -14.79
N PHE A 354 -0.60 31.75 -14.61
CA PHE A 354 0.39 32.72 -14.17
C PHE A 354 1.19 33.27 -15.35
N VAL A 355 1.69 34.50 -15.20
CA VAL A 355 2.70 35.09 -16.06
C VAL A 355 3.74 35.82 -15.22
N PHE A 356 4.97 35.92 -15.72
CA PHE A 356 5.94 36.89 -15.26
C PHE A 356 5.80 38.18 -16.06
N MET A 357 5.66 39.30 -15.36
CA MET A 357 5.69 40.63 -15.94
C MET A 357 6.92 41.40 -15.45
N ARG A 358 7.43 42.31 -16.29
CA ARG A 358 8.43 43.27 -15.84
C ARG A 358 7.79 44.18 -14.77
N PRO A 359 8.41 44.33 -13.58
CA PRO A 359 7.80 45.07 -12.48
C PRO A 359 7.32 46.46 -12.88
N GLY A 360 6.08 46.81 -12.50
CA GLY A 360 5.48 48.10 -12.81
C GLY A 360 5.00 48.28 -14.26
N THR A 361 4.96 47.21 -15.07
CA THR A 361 4.52 47.26 -16.47
C THR A 361 3.52 46.15 -16.80
N ASN A 362 2.94 46.19 -18.00
CA ASN A 362 2.16 45.08 -18.57
C ASN A 362 2.98 44.24 -19.57
N GLU A 363 4.30 44.40 -19.61
CA GLU A 363 5.18 43.60 -20.46
C GLU A 363 5.29 42.19 -19.87
N ILE A 364 4.65 41.21 -20.52
CA ILE A 364 4.78 39.80 -20.20
C ILE A 364 6.14 39.32 -20.69
N VAL A 365 6.96 38.82 -19.77
CA VAL A 365 8.29 38.27 -20.04
C VAL A 365 8.19 36.76 -20.27
N GLU A 366 7.34 36.09 -19.51
CA GLU A 366 7.08 34.67 -19.64
C GLU A 366 5.65 34.36 -19.23
N GLN A 367 5.05 33.37 -19.87
CA GLN A 367 3.71 32.89 -19.56
C GLN A 367 3.76 31.39 -19.30
N PHE A 368 2.86 30.91 -18.44
CA PHE A 368 2.78 29.51 -18.05
C PHE A 368 1.46 28.90 -18.52
N GLN A 369 1.36 27.57 -18.51
CA GLN A 369 0.17 26.88 -18.96
C GLN A 369 -1.09 27.29 -18.15
N PRO A 370 -2.24 27.43 -18.82
CA PRO A 370 -3.51 27.65 -18.13
C PRO A 370 -4.01 26.36 -17.48
N ILE A 371 -4.81 26.53 -16.44
CA ILE A 371 -5.62 25.47 -15.84
C ILE A 371 -7.09 25.89 -15.84
N ASP A 372 -7.97 24.91 -15.96
CA ASP A 372 -9.40 25.15 -15.79
C ASP A 372 -9.72 25.45 -14.33
N ILE A 373 -10.57 26.45 -14.11
CA ILE A 373 -11.11 26.80 -12.80
C ILE A 373 -12.64 26.89 -12.85
N LYS A 374 -13.26 26.54 -11.73
CA LYS A 374 -14.69 26.72 -11.50
C LYS A 374 -14.87 27.47 -10.20
N THR A 375 -15.63 28.56 -10.24
CA THR A 375 -15.98 29.34 -9.07
C THR A 375 -17.37 28.95 -8.59
N ASN A 376 -17.62 29.14 -7.30
CA ASN A 376 -18.92 28.95 -6.67
C ASN A 376 -19.38 30.20 -5.89
N GLY A 377 -18.82 31.38 -6.22
CA GLY A 377 -19.01 32.61 -5.46
C GLY A 377 -18.25 32.68 -4.12
N ALA A 378 -17.57 31.61 -3.70
CA ALA A 378 -16.69 31.60 -2.53
C ALA A 378 -15.22 31.80 -2.93
N TRP A 379 -14.38 32.04 -1.93
CA TRP A 379 -12.94 32.06 -2.13
C TRP A 379 -12.41 30.64 -2.42
N ASP A 380 -11.37 30.55 -3.23
CA ASP A 380 -10.68 29.31 -3.58
C ASP A 380 -9.18 29.58 -3.79
N GLY A 381 -8.37 28.54 -3.92
CA GLY A 381 -6.93 28.63 -4.19
C GLY A 381 -6.46 27.61 -5.20
N LYS A 382 -5.40 27.96 -5.93
CA LYS A 382 -4.76 27.09 -6.92
C LYS A 382 -3.23 27.15 -6.78
N ARG A 383 -2.62 25.98 -6.99
CA ARG A 383 -1.18 25.75 -7.12
C ARG A 383 -0.95 25.24 -8.54
N ILE A 384 0.10 25.72 -9.19
CA ILE A 384 0.46 25.33 -10.55
C ILE A 384 1.96 25.13 -10.62
N GLN A 385 2.39 23.95 -11.06
CA GLN A 385 3.79 23.69 -11.41
C GLN A 385 4.13 24.38 -12.73
N CYS A 386 5.08 25.30 -12.72
CA CYS A 386 5.44 26.15 -13.85
C CYS A 386 6.92 25.91 -14.19
N TYR A 387 7.21 25.56 -15.44
CA TYR A 387 8.59 25.37 -15.89
C TYR A 387 9.19 26.73 -16.26
N VAL A 388 10.18 27.21 -15.51
CA VAL A 388 10.72 28.58 -15.65
C VAL A 388 11.84 28.61 -16.67
N THR A 389 11.74 29.46 -17.70
CA THR A 389 12.78 29.65 -18.73
C THR A 389 13.28 31.09 -18.84
N SER A 390 12.63 32.04 -18.16
CA SER A 390 13.09 33.43 -18.06
C SER A 390 14.56 33.54 -17.69
N ALA A 391 15.23 34.54 -18.25
CA ALA A 391 16.58 34.89 -17.84
C ALA A 391 16.64 35.32 -16.37
N PRO A 392 17.81 35.27 -15.71
CA PRO A 392 17.94 35.72 -14.34
C PRO A 392 17.51 37.18 -14.15
N GLY A 393 16.71 37.44 -13.11
CA GLY A 393 16.18 38.76 -12.81
C GLY A 393 14.97 38.73 -11.87
N THR A 394 14.51 39.91 -11.49
CA THR A 394 13.32 40.08 -10.64
C THR A 394 12.09 40.32 -11.51
N TYR A 395 11.03 39.53 -11.28
CA TYR A 395 9.76 39.60 -12.02
C TYR A 395 8.57 39.66 -11.08
N GLN A 396 7.49 40.30 -11.53
CA GLN A 396 6.20 40.21 -10.85
C GLN A 396 5.45 38.98 -11.34
N LEU A 397 5.07 38.08 -10.44
CA LEU A 397 4.16 36.98 -10.73
C LEU A 397 2.72 37.51 -10.74
N VAL A 398 2.03 37.37 -11.86
CA VAL A 398 0.66 37.89 -12.04
C VAL A 398 -0.29 36.76 -12.41
N PRO A 399 -1.33 36.48 -11.60
CA PRO A 399 -2.42 35.60 -12.01
C PRO A 399 -3.33 36.33 -13.01
N LEU A 400 -3.61 35.67 -14.13
CA LEU A 400 -4.54 36.11 -15.15
C LEU A 400 -5.73 35.15 -15.22
N PHE A 401 -6.92 35.71 -15.45
CA PHE A 401 -8.18 34.98 -15.50
C PHE A 401 -8.84 35.16 -16.86
N ARG A 402 -9.49 34.12 -17.36
CA ARG A 402 -10.29 34.15 -18.59
C ARG A 402 -11.59 33.40 -18.37
N LYS A 403 -12.74 34.03 -18.63
CA LYS A 403 -14.04 33.35 -18.54
C LYS A 403 -14.20 32.40 -19.71
N LYS A 404 -14.89 31.28 -19.48
CA LYS A 404 -15.19 30.29 -20.53
C LYS A 404 -15.92 30.95 -21.70
N GLY A 405 -15.35 30.80 -22.90
CA GLY A 405 -15.89 31.37 -24.13
C GLY A 405 -15.40 32.79 -24.46
N GLU A 406 -14.65 33.44 -23.56
CA GLU A 406 -13.98 34.70 -23.85
C GLU A 406 -12.57 34.48 -24.41
N THR A 407 -12.04 35.47 -25.13
CA THR A 407 -10.70 35.42 -25.74
C THR A 407 -9.65 36.24 -25.00
N MET A 408 -10.07 37.25 -24.23
CA MET A 408 -9.19 38.14 -23.49
C MET A 408 -8.86 37.59 -22.10
N TRP A 409 -7.64 37.88 -21.64
CA TRP A 409 -7.18 37.61 -20.29
C TRP A 409 -7.27 38.87 -19.45
N CYS A 410 -7.66 38.73 -18.20
CA CYS A 410 -7.84 39.86 -17.30
C CYS A 410 -6.97 39.70 -16.07
N ARG A 411 -6.40 40.81 -15.62
CA ARG A 411 -5.79 40.89 -14.29
C ARG A 411 -6.89 40.85 -13.24
N ALA A 412 -6.52 40.45 -12.03
CA ALA A 412 -7.36 40.69 -10.86
C ALA A 412 -7.68 42.19 -10.74
N VAL A 413 -8.90 42.52 -10.30
CA VAL A 413 -9.31 43.92 -10.00
C VAL A 413 -8.52 44.52 -8.84
N GLY A 414 -7.86 43.68 -8.06
CA GLY A 414 -6.96 44.12 -7.01
C GLY A 414 -6.67 43.01 -6.02
N TYR A 415 -6.27 43.43 -4.82
CA TYR A 415 -5.78 42.54 -3.78
C TYR A 415 -6.77 42.41 -2.62
N SER A 416 -6.80 41.22 -2.03
CA SER A 416 -7.44 40.95 -0.73
C SER A 416 -6.43 41.06 0.40
N TYR A 417 -6.92 41.22 1.63
CA TYR A 417 -6.13 41.19 2.87
C TYR A 417 -4.92 42.15 2.91
N GLY A 418 -4.96 43.24 2.13
CA GLY A 418 -3.87 44.24 2.13
C GLY A 418 -2.62 43.81 1.36
N SER A 419 -2.69 42.79 0.51
CA SER A 419 -1.59 42.43 -0.39
C SER A 419 -1.32 43.53 -1.43
N THR A 420 -0.11 43.50 -2.00
CA THR A 420 0.41 44.50 -2.94
C THR A 420 1.29 43.84 -3.99
N ASP A 421 1.56 44.53 -5.10
CA ASP A 421 2.48 44.05 -6.15
C ASP A 421 3.85 43.62 -5.60
N GLU A 422 4.35 44.28 -4.55
CA GLU A 422 5.65 43.98 -3.94
C GLU A 422 5.72 42.58 -3.32
N GLU A 423 4.59 42.06 -2.81
CA GLU A 423 4.52 40.69 -2.26
C GLU A 423 4.59 39.61 -3.34
N TRP A 424 4.39 39.98 -4.60
CA TRP A 424 4.39 39.11 -5.78
C TRP A 424 5.68 39.20 -6.58
N LEU A 425 6.75 39.78 -6.02
CA LEU A 425 8.07 39.79 -6.64
C LEU A 425 8.80 38.47 -6.39
N TYR A 426 9.20 37.82 -7.49
CA TYR A 426 9.98 36.58 -7.53
C TYR A 426 11.35 36.84 -8.16
N GLU A 427 12.35 36.08 -7.71
CA GLU A 427 13.72 36.17 -8.23
C GLU A 427 14.01 34.93 -9.06
N VAL A 428 14.25 35.10 -10.35
CA VAL A 428 14.76 34.05 -11.22
C VAL A 428 16.29 34.08 -11.16
N LYS A 429 16.89 32.96 -10.80
CA LYS A 429 18.33 32.75 -10.73
C LYS A 429 18.80 32.00 -11.98
N ALA A 430 20.11 32.06 -12.23
CA ALA A 430 20.77 31.16 -13.18
C ALA A 430 20.47 29.69 -12.81
N PRO A 431 20.62 28.73 -13.74
CA PRO A 431 20.45 27.32 -13.44
C PRO A 431 21.20 26.93 -12.15
N ALA A 432 20.57 26.11 -11.32
CA ALA A 432 21.16 25.72 -10.05
C ALA A 432 22.51 25.05 -10.27
N SER A 433 23.48 25.36 -9.41
CA SER A 433 24.78 24.73 -9.47
C SER A 433 24.69 23.26 -9.07
N ASP A 434 25.61 22.44 -9.59
CA ASP A 434 25.62 21.00 -9.33
C ASP A 434 25.84 20.64 -7.85
N ASP A 435 26.35 21.57 -7.04
CA ASP A 435 26.56 21.43 -5.59
C ASP A 435 25.35 21.85 -4.74
N LEU A 436 24.24 22.26 -5.37
CA LEU A 436 23.00 22.65 -4.72
C LEU A 436 21.90 21.62 -4.98
N PRO A 437 21.68 20.66 -4.06
CA PRO A 437 20.58 19.70 -4.19
C PRO A 437 19.21 20.40 -4.09
N ALA A 438 18.18 19.72 -4.60
CA ALA A 438 16.78 20.05 -4.35
C ALA A 438 16.19 19.09 -3.31
N LEU A 439 15.00 19.37 -2.81
CA LEU A 439 14.26 18.50 -1.91
C LEU A 439 13.14 17.79 -2.68
N ARG A 440 13.16 16.45 -2.68
CA ARG A 440 12.08 15.65 -3.22
C ARG A 440 10.95 15.49 -2.21
N MET A 441 11.27 15.20 -0.95
CA MET A 441 10.25 14.95 0.08
C MET A 441 10.78 15.34 1.46
N MET A 442 9.86 15.69 2.35
CA MET A 442 10.15 15.85 3.77
C MET A 442 8.92 15.48 4.61
N GLU A 443 9.15 14.79 5.72
CA GLU A 443 8.10 14.32 6.63
C GLU A 443 8.61 14.21 8.06
N VAL A 444 7.68 14.24 9.02
CA VAL A 444 7.97 13.76 10.37
C VAL A 444 8.04 12.23 10.31
N GLU A 445 9.07 11.63 10.92
CA GLU A 445 9.33 10.20 10.83
C GLU A 445 8.07 9.36 11.10
N GLY A 446 7.68 8.54 10.11
CA GLY A 446 6.56 7.60 10.22
C GLY A 446 5.16 8.21 10.07
N GLN A 447 5.02 9.52 9.81
CA GLN A 447 3.71 10.18 9.70
C GLN A 447 3.25 10.41 8.25
N GLY A 448 4.11 10.18 7.26
CA GLY A 448 3.83 10.57 5.87
C GLY A 448 3.82 12.08 5.67
N TYR A 449 3.62 12.53 4.43
CA TYR A 449 3.42 13.94 4.11
C TYR A 449 2.02 14.18 3.51
N THR A 450 1.39 15.28 3.94
CA THR A 450 0.27 15.91 3.27
C THR A 450 0.37 17.41 3.43
N SER A 451 0.07 18.13 2.35
CA SER A 451 0.17 19.58 2.26
C SER A 451 -0.90 20.36 3.05
N ILE A 452 -1.85 19.65 3.68
CA ILE A 452 -3.00 20.24 4.39
C ILE A 452 -2.86 20.19 5.92
N LEU A 453 -2.15 19.20 6.45
CA LEU A 453 -2.09 18.97 7.90
C LEU A 453 -0.87 19.65 8.54
N ALA A 454 -1.04 20.02 9.80
CA ALA A 454 0.06 20.33 10.71
C ALA A 454 0.33 19.11 11.58
N TYR A 455 1.60 18.74 11.71
CA TYR A 455 2.04 17.54 12.40
C TYR A 455 2.36 17.84 13.87
N PRO A 456 1.66 17.21 14.83
CA PRO A 456 1.99 17.37 16.24
C PRO A 456 3.31 16.66 16.54
N VAL A 457 4.23 17.36 17.18
CA VAL A 457 5.52 16.84 17.63
C VAL A 457 5.75 17.15 19.11
N PRO A 458 6.53 16.35 19.84
CA PRO A 458 6.79 16.59 21.26
C PRO A 458 7.34 17.99 21.53
N ASP A 459 6.88 18.61 22.61
CA ASP A 459 7.36 19.92 23.07
C ASP A 459 8.84 19.90 23.46
N ASP A 460 9.18 18.98 24.35
CA ASP A 460 10.46 18.98 25.07
C ASP A 460 11.38 17.83 24.63
N ASP A 461 10.81 16.76 24.08
CA ASP A 461 11.56 15.59 23.65
C ASP A 461 12.05 15.72 22.19
N PRO A 462 13.24 15.19 21.87
CA PRO A 462 13.70 15.12 20.49
C PRO A 462 12.79 14.25 19.62
N TRP A 463 12.63 14.65 18.37
CA TRP A 463 11.89 13.92 17.34
C TRP A 463 12.67 13.94 16.02
N ASN A 464 12.28 13.12 15.04
CA ASN A 464 13.03 13.01 13.80
C ASN A 464 12.27 13.57 12.60
N LEU A 465 13.01 14.31 11.78
CA LEU A 465 12.61 14.79 10.47
C LEU A 465 13.32 13.97 9.41
N VAL A 466 12.56 13.35 8.51
CA VAL A 466 13.07 12.58 7.38
C VAL A 466 13.00 13.45 6.13
N TYR A 467 14.05 13.41 5.32
CA TYR A 467 14.14 14.21 4.11
C TYR A 467 14.76 13.43 2.96
N THR A 468 14.30 13.65 1.74
CA THR A 468 14.85 13.04 0.54
C THR A 468 15.42 14.12 -0.36
N LEU A 469 16.75 14.15 -0.51
CA LEU A 469 17.43 15.05 -1.42
C LEU A 469 17.40 14.53 -2.85
N SER A 470 17.28 15.45 -3.78
CA SER A 470 17.35 15.25 -5.22
C SER A 470 18.66 15.85 -5.73
N ASN A 471 19.61 14.98 -6.08
CA ASN A 471 20.91 15.34 -6.65
C ASN A 471 20.89 15.17 -8.17
N ARG A 472 20.46 16.21 -8.88
CA ARG A 472 20.29 16.17 -10.35
C ARG A 472 21.60 15.91 -11.10
N GLY A 473 22.72 16.40 -10.58
CA GLY A 473 24.03 16.23 -11.21
C GLY A 473 24.70 14.89 -10.93
N GLU A 474 24.16 14.10 -9.99
CA GLU A 474 24.73 12.83 -9.49
C GLU A 474 26.21 12.94 -9.08
N LYS A 475 26.70 14.15 -8.81
CA LYS A 475 28.05 14.39 -8.30
C LYS A 475 28.10 14.07 -6.82
N ALA A 476 29.30 13.84 -6.30
CA ALA A 476 29.46 13.76 -4.85
C ALA A 476 29.06 15.11 -4.23
N LEU A 477 28.24 15.08 -3.18
CA LEU A 477 27.79 16.27 -2.47
C LEU A 477 28.23 16.21 -1.01
N ARG A 478 28.87 17.28 -0.54
CA ARG A 478 29.26 17.45 0.86
C ARG A 478 28.80 18.78 1.38
N GLY A 479 28.25 18.77 2.59
CA GLY A 479 27.76 19.99 3.21
C GLY A 479 26.97 19.71 4.47
N GLU A 480 26.19 20.71 4.86
CA GLU A 480 25.32 20.67 6.03
C GLU A 480 23.89 21.02 5.62
N ILE A 481 22.92 20.34 6.25
CA ILE A 481 21.52 20.72 6.22
C ILE A 481 21.10 21.17 7.61
N LYS A 482 20.28 22.21 7.66
CA LYS A 482 19.57 22.58 8.88
C LYS A 482 18.07 22.71 8.65
N ALA A 483 17.31 22.32 9.67
CA ALA A 483 15.88 22.54 9.75
C ALA A 483 15.61 23.84 10.50
N VAL A 484 14.77 24.69 9.92
CA VAL A 484 14.40 25.98 10.49
C VAL A 484 12.88 26.04 10.59
N TRP A 485 12.37 26.17 11.81
CA TRP A 485 10.97 26.39 12.10
C TRP A 485 10.71 27.90 12.09
N GLU A 486 9.98 28.39 11.09
CA GLU A 486 9.91 29.81 10.79
C GLU A 486 8.50 30.37 10.65
N ARG A 487 8.27 31.49 11.33
CA ARG A 487 7.06 32.30 11.26
C ARG A 487 7.47 33.76 11.11
N GLU A 488 7.41 34.26 9.89
CA GLU A 488 7.83 35.64 9.58
C GLU A 488 6.85 36.26 8.58
N PHE A 489 6.56 37.55 8.71
CA PHE A 489 5.65 38.32 7.85
C PHE A 489 6.42 39.38 7.04
N LYS A 490 7.23 38.93 6.07
CA LYS A 490 8.17 39.79 5.32
C LYS A 490 7.97 39.63 3.81
N LEU A 491 8.31 40.67 3.05
CA LEU A 491 8.21 40.67 1.58
C LEU A 491 9.03 39.55 0.91
N LYS A 492 10.12 39.09 1.55
CA LYS A 492 10.94 37.95 1.13
C LYS A 492 10.97 36.83 2.18
N SER A 493 9.80 36.54 2.74
CA SER A 493 9.59 35.41 3.65
C SER A 493 9.34 34.12 2.88
N ASN A 494 9.90 33.01 3.37
CA ASN A 494 9.54 31.65 2.96
C ASN A 494 8.40 31.09 3.82
N SER A 495 7.87 31.86 4.77
CA SER A 495 6.75 31.48 5.64
C SER A 495 5.51 32.27 5.21
N TYR A 496 5.33 33.50 5.72
CA TYR A 496 4.18 34.35 5.41
C TYR A 496 4.56 35.73 4.83
N ARG A 497 3.69 36.28 3.98
CA ARG A 497 3.76 37.69 3.53
C ARG A 497 3.09 38.65 4.53
N PRO A 498 3.45 39.95 4.54
CA PRO A 498 2.82 40.96 5.39
C PRO A 498 1.28 40.93 5.39
N SER A 499 0.64 40.72 4.23
CA SER A 499 -0.82 40.63 4.08
C SER A 499 -1.49 39.50 4.86
N HIS A 500 -0.74 38.47 5.26
CA HIS A 500 -1.29 37.37 6.06
C HIS A 500 -1.50 37.79 7.52
N ARG A 501 -0.80 38.82 7.99
CA ARG A 501 -0.80 39.20 9.39
C ARG A 501 -2.17 39.69 9.84
N LYS A 502 -2.70 39.13 10.93
CA LYS A 502 -4.03 39.48 11.46
C LYS A 502 -3.91 40.48 12.61
N LYS A 503 -4.68 41.57 12.53
CA LYS A 503 -4.78 42.54 13.63
C LYS A 503 -5.56 41.92 14.80
N GLY A 504 -4.99 42.00 16.00
CA GLY A 504 -5.62 41.45 17.21
C GLY A 504 -5.33 39.97 17.44
N ALA A 505 -4.37 39.38 16.73
CA ALA A 505 -3.87 38.05 17.05
C ALA A 505 -3.13 38.02 18.40
N ILE A 506 -3.22 36.90 19.10
CA ILE A 506 -2.59 36.60 20.38
C ILE A 506 -1.37 35.70 20.12
N ASN A 507 -0.29 35.88 20.87
CA ASN A 507 1.00 35.19 20.66
C ASN A 507 1.56 35.37 19.22
N ASP A 508 1.29 36.52 18.59
CA ASP A 508 1.64 36.82 17.19
C ASP A 508 3.13 37.23 17.02
N GLU A 509 4.02 36.52 17.71
CA GLU A 509 5.46 36.71 17.59
C GLU A 509 5.99 36.19 16.25
N GLU A 510 7.11 36.73 15.80
CA GLU A 510 7.84 36.25 14.62
C GLU A 510 9.13 35.56 15.04
N TRP A 511 9.47 34.46 14.40
CA TRP A 511 10.66 33.68 14.73
C TRP A 511 11.23 32.89 13.57
N ARG A 512 12.46 32.42 13.79
CA ARG A 512 13.23 31.61 12.85
C ARG A 512 14.18 30.71 13.63
N ASP A 513 13.62 29.66 14.21
CA ASP A 513 14.33 28.79 15.14
C ASP A 513 15.03 27.67 14.37
N GLU A 514 16.34 27.52 14.57
CA GLU A 514 17.06 26.34 14.10
C GLU A 514 16.75 25.19 15.05
N ILE A 515 16.00 24.20 14.56
CA ILE A 515 15.51 23.08 15.37
C ILE A 515 16.35 21.82 15.20
N GLY A 516 17.19 21.74 14.16
CA GLY A 516 18.05 20.59 13.89
C GLY A 516 19.09 20.90 12.83
N LYS A 517 20.20 20.15 12.86
CA LYS A 517 21.30 20.29 11.91
C LYS A 517 22.07 18.97 11.75
N VAL A 518 22.46 18.64 10.52
CA VAL A 518 23.22 17.42 10.21
C VAL A 518 24.21 17.64 9.07
N SER A 519 25.34 16.94 9.11
CA SER A 519 26.28 16.86 7.99
C SER A 519 25.82 15.81 6.99
N VAL A 520 26.03 16.06 5.70
CA VAL A 520 25.65 15.15 4.62
C VAL A 520 26.88 14.91 3.73
N ASP A 521 27.16 13.63 3.47
CA ASP A 521 28.18 13.17 2.51
C ASP A 521 27.52 12.16 1.57
N ILE A 522 27.20 12.61 0.35
CA ILE A 522 26.52 11.84 -0.68
C ILE A 522 27.57 11.35 -1.68
N PRO A 523 27.70 10.02 -1.90
CA PRO A 523 28.58 9.47 -2.92
C PRO A 523 28.18 9.90 -4.34
N ALA A 524 29.16 10.01 -5.24
CA ALA A 524 28.91 10.17 -6.66
C ALA A 524 28.07 9.00 -7.22
N GLY A 525 27.23 9.29 -8.22
CA GLY A 525 26.25 8.35 -8.78
C GLY A 525 24.95 8.24 -7.99
N THR A 526 24.80 8.97 -6.87
CA THR A 526 23.56 8.95 -6.08
C THR A 526 22.60 10.03 -6.56
N ARG A 527 21.48 9.60 -7.16
CA ARG A 527 20.40 10.50 -7.63
C ARG A 527 19.48 10.99 -6.52
N PHE A 528 19.08 10.10 -5.60
CA PHE A 528 18.24 10.42 -4.45
C PHE A 528 18.89 9.90 -3.16
N TRP A 529 18.83 10.73 -2.12
CA TRP A 529 19.41 10.42 -0.82
C TRP A 529 18.38 10.65 0.29
N LYS A 530 18.04 9.61 1.04
CA LYS A 530 17.16 9.72 2.20
C LYS A 530 18.00 9.96 3.43
N GLY A 531 17.88 11.15 4.01
CA GLY A 531 18.51 11.52 5.27
C GLY A 531 17.51 11.60 6.42
N ILE A 532 18.05 11.62 7.63
CA ILE A 532 17.29 11.84 8.86
C ILE A 532 18.00 12.89 9.70
N MET A 533 17.22 13.70 10.41
CA MET A 533 17.70 14.75 11.30
C MET A 533 16.91 14.70 12.60
N THR A 534 17.60 14.67 13.72
CA THR A 534 16.96 14.89 15.02
C THR A 534 16.70 16.38 15.21
N CYS A 535 15.47 16.70 15.58
CA CYS A 535 14.95 18.03 15.81
C CYS A 535 14.47 18.18 17.26
N GLN A 536 14.60 19.38 17.81
CA GLN A 536 14.06 19.77 19.11
C GLN A 536 13.76 21.27 19.10
N PHE A 537 12.67 21.69 19.74
CA PHE A 537 12.40 23.12 19.85
C PHE A 537 13.39 23.78 20.83
N PRO A 538 14.16 24.79 20.41
CA PRO A 538 15.09 25.48 21.31
C PRO A 538 14.38 26.45 22.25
N VAL A 539 13.16 26.86 21.88
CA VAL A 539 12.33 27.83 22.60
C VAL A 539 10.90 27.34 22.60
N LYS A 540 10.28 27.27 23.78
CA LYS A 540 8.85 26.99 23.89
C LYS A 540 8.04 28.19 23.44
N ARG A 541 7.20 28.00 22.43
CA ARG A 541 6.32 29.04 21.88
C ARG A 541 4.86 28.71 22.16
N LEU A 542 4.05 29.75 22.35
CA LEU A 542 2.61 29.62 22.52
C LEU A 542 1.91 29.67 21.15
N ASP A 543 0.77 29.00 21.04
CA ASP A 543 -0.02 28.94 19.81
C ASP A 543 -0.47 30.35 19.36
N PRO A 544 -0.09 30.80 18.14
CA PRO A 544 -0.57 32.05 17.57
C PRO A 544 -2.03 31.91 17.15
N THR A 545 -2.92 32.65 17.80
CA THR A 545 -4.36 32.57 17.56
C THR A 545 -4.95 33.89 17.10
N HIS A 546 -5.99 33.82 16.28
CA HIS A 546 -6.85 34.95 15.93
C HIS A 546 -8.31 34.50 16.11
N ASP A 547 -9.08 35.26 16.88
CA ASP A 547 -10.47 34.91 17.26
C ASP A 547 -10.59 33.50 17.88
N GLY A 548 -9.57 33.07 18.63
CA GLY A 548 -9.51 31.76 19.30
C GLY A 548 -9.18 30.58 18.38
N ILE A 549 -8.81 30.84 17.12
CA ILE A 549 -8.43 29.82 16.12
C ILE A 549 -6.95 29.97 15.80
N GLY A 550 -6.20 28.87 15.76
CA GLY A 550 -4.80 28.85 15.34
C GLY A 550 -4.63 29.45 13.93
N TYR A 551 -3.66 30.34 13.75
CA TYR A 551 -3.43 31.03 12.49
C TYR A 551 -1.93 31.15 12.17
N ALA A 552 -1.61 31.05 10.87
CA ALA A 552 -0.24 31.12 10.37
C ALA A 552 0.64 30.08 11.08
N SER A 553 0.22 28.82 10.98
CA SER A 553 0.90 27.65 11.52
C SER A 553 2.29 27.49 10.91
N PRO A 554 3.35 27.59 11.71
CA PRO A 554 4.73 27.72 11.24
C PRO A 554 5.21 26.50 10.43
N PRO A 555 5.69 26.71 9.19
CA PRO A 555 6.41 25.68 8.45
C PRO A 555 7.82 25.46 9.01
N VAL A 556 8.33 24.25 8.77
CA VAL A 556 9.74 23.90 8.82
C VAL A 556 10.27 23.87 7.39
N HIS A 557 11.40 24.51 7.18
CA HIS A 557 12.13 24.50 5.92
C HIS A 557 13.55 23.96 6.12
N LEU A 558 14.09 23.34 5.08
CA LEU A 558 15.48 22.90 5.08
C LEU A 558 16.37 23.87 4.31
N TYR A 559 17.52 24.17 4.88
CA TYR A 559 18.54 25.02 4.27
C TYR A 559 19.82 24.21 4.08
N TRP A 560 20.43 24.33 2.90
CA TRP A 560 21.69 23.70 2.54
C TRP A 560 22.85 24.69 2.59
N LYS A 561 24.00 24.20 3.03
CA LYS A 561 25.28 24.89 2.92
C LYS A 561 26.33 23.89 2.44
N ALA A 562 26.83 24.10 1.22
CA ALA A 562 27.89 23.28 0.65
C ALA A 562 29.20 23.39 1.46
N GLU A 563 29.99 22.33 1.45
CA GLU A 563 31.33 22.32 2.04
C GLU A 563 32.21 23.44 1.42
N GLY A 564 32.87 24.22 2.28
CA GLY A 564 33.68 25.37 1.84
C GLY A 564 32.90 26.62 1.46
N ASN A 565 31.57 26.64 1.65
CA ASN A 565 30.71 27.82 1.46
C ASN A 565 30.16 28.31 2.82
N ASP A 566 29.99 29.62 2.97
CA ASP A 566 29.45 30.24 4.19
C ASP A 566 27.95 30.58 4.08
N LYS A 567 27.36 30.45 2.89
CA LYS A 567 25.97 30.85 2.62
C LYS A 567 25.01 29.67 2.76
N TRP A 568 23.97 29.86 3.59
CA TRP A 568 22.80 28.99 3.63
C TRP A 568 21.82 29.35 2.53
N ILE A 569 21.34 28.34 1.79
CA ILE A 569 20.38 28.47 0.70
C ILE A 569 19.17 27.57 1.02
N LEU A 570 17.95 28.10 0.84
CA LEU A 570 16.74 27.29 0.99
C LEU A 570 16.77 26.13 -0.02
N LEU A 571 16.53 24.90 0.44
CA LEU A 571 16.33 23.78 -0.46
C LEU A 571 15.01 23.97 -1.23
N ARG A 572 15.14 24.05 -2.55
CA ARG A 572 14.01 24.19 -3.48
C ARG A 572 13.31 22.85 -3.66
N CYS A 573 12.01 22.87 -3.94
CA CYS A 573 11.24 21.68 -4.27
C CYS A 573 11.68 21.09 -5.62
N ASP A 574 11.88 19.77 -5.69
CA ASP A 574 12.13 19.03 -6.93
C ASP A 574 10.80 18.76 -7.67
N ALA A 575 10.26 19.80 -8.30
CA ALA A 575 8.95 19.72 -8.93
C ALA A 575 8.94 19.06 -10.34
N ASP A 576 10.11 18.76 -10.92
CA ASP A 576 10.23 18.33 -12.32
C ASP A 576 9.52 17.00 -12.60
N TYR A 577 9.52 16.09 -11.63
CA TYR A 577 8.83 14.80 -11.71
C TYR A 577 7.33 14.93 -12.03
N LEU A 578 6.72 16.06 -11.68
CA LEU A 578 5.28 16.30 -11.80
C LEU A 578 4.84 16.67 -13.21
N PHE A 579 5.79 17.00 -14.10
CA PHE A 579 5.50 17.50 -15.42
C PHE A 579 5.17 16.38 -16.42
N ASN A 580 5.67 15.16 -16.23
CA ASN A 580 5.46 14.07 -17.20
C ASN A 580 4.81 12.81 -16.65
N SER A 581 4.44 12.82 -15.38
CA SER A 581 3.55 11.79 -14.84
C SER A 581 2.12 12.07 -15.30
N ASN A 582 1.49 11.11 -15.99
CA ASN A 582 0.07 11.15 -16.37
C ASN A 582 -0.81 11.01 -15.11
N TYR A 583 -0.78 12.01 -14.24
CA TYR A 583 -1.49 11.97 -12.97
C TYR A 583 -2.94 12.39 -13.15
N THR A 584 -3.85 11.53 -12.70
CA THR A 584 -5.31 11.73 -12.82
C THR A 584 -6.00 12.01 -11.46
N GLY A 585 -5.24 12.12 -10.36
CA GLY A 585 -5.76 12.36 -9.01
C GLY A 585 -5.85 13.85 -8.61
N GLY A 586 -6.47 14.13 -7.46
CA GLY A 586 -6.72 15.51 -6.98
C GLY A 586 -5.58 16.19 -6.20
N TYR A 587 -4.58 15.44 -5.73
CA TYR A 587 -3.51 15.94 -4.84
C TYR A 587 -2.11 15.49 -5.28
N ILE A 588 -1.79 15.66 -6.57
CA ILE A 588 -0.45 15.38 -7.17
C ILE A 588 0.72 16.02 -6.42
N TRP A 589 0.46 17.02 -5.58
CA TRP A 589 1.46 17.81 -4.88
C TRP A 589 1.84 17.24 -3.49
N ASP A 590 1.15 16.22 -2.98
CA ASP A 590 1.61 15.48 -1.79
C ASP A 590 2.76 14.52 -2.17
N GLU A 591 3.08 14.36 -3.46
CA GLU A 591 4.18 13.56 -3.99
C GLU A 591 5.56 14.24 -3.85
N THR A 592 5.60 15.57 -3.70
CA THR A 592 6.84 16.30 -3.47
C THR A 592 6.64 17.62 -2.74
N THR A 593 7.57 17.92 -1.82
CA THR A 593 7.52 19.12 -0.98
C THR A 593 8.92 19.61 -0.62
N ASN A 594 9.01 20.89 -0.26
CA ASN A 594 10.19 21.47 0.39
C ASN A 594 9.93 22.03 1.80
N TYR A 595 8.73 21.80 2.35
CA TYR A 595 8.36 22.24 3.70
C TYR A 595 7.42 21.23 4.39
N VAL A 596 7.35 21.27 5.71
CA VAL A 596 6.37 20.53 6.52
C VAL A 596 5.88 21.44 7.64
N THR A 597 4.58 21.46 7.90
CA THR A 597 4.05 22.25 9.01
C THR A 597 4.08 21.42 10.27
N VAL A 598 4.78 21.86 11.31
CA VAL A 598 4.81 21.16 12.61
C VAL A 598 4.30 22.09 13.71
N ILE A 599 3.63 21.49 14.69
CA ILE A 599 3.12 22.19 15.87
C ILE A 599 3.50 21.43 17.14
N PRO A 600 3.90 22.13 18.22
CA PRO A 600 4.06 21.51 19.53
C PRO A 600 2.76 20.84 19.99
N GLN A 601 2.86 19.69 20.65
CA GLN A 601 1.70 18.99 21.22
C GLN A 601 0.92 19.87 22.21
N SER A 602 1.57 20.79 22.92
CA SER A 602 0.88 21.72 23.82
C SER A 602 0.00 22.75 23.13
N TRP A 603 -0.06 22.79 21.80
CA TRP A 603 -0.97 23.66 21.05
C TRP A 603 -2.35 23.00 20.85
N HIS A 604 -2.52 21.73 21.25
CA HIS A 604 -3.77 20.98 21.18
C HIS A 604 -4.57 20.95 22.49
#